data_AF-A0A3C1WZP1-F1
#
_entry.id   AF-A0A3C1WZP1-F1
#
_cell.length_a   1.000
_cell.length_b   1.000
_cell.length_c   1.000
_cell.angle_alpha   90.00
_cell.angle_beta   90.00
_cell.angle_gamma   90.00
#
_symmetry.space_group_name_H-M   'P 1'
#
loop_
_entity.id
_entity.type
_entity.pdbx_description
1 polymer ?
#
loop_
_entity_poly.entity_id
_entity_poly.type
_entity_poly.pdbx_seq_one_letter_code
_entity_poly.pdbx_strand_id
1 'polypeptide(L)'
;MGLPVISLVGRPNVGKSTLFNRLSKSRQALVSDFEGLTRDRQYTEVLLDDDSETFVTIIDTGGLTNEVNEIDSGIQGQVLNALEESDIIYFIVSARDGVIGLDREIGAQLRRLKKKIVLVCNKAEGLDLSLAAEFYELGLGEPILIAAEHGQGIEELIDHTLPLLPQVTDDEDSDDDVEGIAV
;
A
#
# COMPACT_ATOMS: atom_id res chain seq x y z
N MET A 1 10.05 -16.58 -4.28
CA MET A 1 8.87 -15.69 -4.23
C MET A 1 9.31 -14.26 -4.47
N GLY A 2 8.47 -13.41 -5.04
CA GLY A 2 8.74 -11.97 -5.14
C GLY A 2 8.58 -11.27 -3.78
N LEU A 3 9.11 -10.06 -3.66
CA LEU A 3 8.92 -9.23 -2.46
C LEU A 3 7.42 -8.95 -2.22
N PRO A 4 6.96 -8.85 -0.96
CA PRO A 4 5.62 -8.38 -0.66
C PRO A 4 5.31 -7.04 -1.32
N VAL A 5 4.09 -6.88 -1.81
CA VAL A 5 3.68 -5.70 -2.58
C VAL A 5 2.70 -4.83 -1.79
N ILE A 6 3.05 -3.55 -1.63
CA ILE A 6 2.21 -2.51 -1.02
C ILE A 6 1.77 -1.51 -2.10
N SER A 7 0.47 -1.42 -2.37
CA SER A 7 -0.06 -0.39 -3.29
C SER A 7 -0.66 0.80 -2.56
N LEU A 8 -0.31 1.99 -3.04
CA LEU A 8 -0.83 3.26 -2.54
C LEU A 8 -2.04 3.69 -3.36
N VAL A 9 -3.22 3.67 -2.75
CA VAL A 9 -4.50 3.95 -3.42
C VAL A 9 -5.22 5.09 -2.72
N GLY A 10 -5.92 5.92 -3.49
CA GLY A 10 -6.68 7.06 -2.97
C GLY A 10 -6.93 8.10 -4.04
N ARG A 11 -7.82 9.04 -3.75
CA ARG A 11 -8.16 10.12 -4.69
C ARG A 11 -6.95 11.01 -5.03
N PRO A 12 -7.03 11.86 -6.07
CA PRO A 12 -5.99 12.85 -6.35
C PRO A 12 -5.66 13.72 -5.12
N ASN A 13 -4.40 14.14 -5.00
CA ASN A 13 -3.93 15.12 -4.02
C ASN A 13 -4.03 14.76 -2.52
N VAL A 14 -4.32 13.50 -2.15
CA VAL A 14 -4.23 13.04 -0.74
C VAL A 14 -2.81 12.84 -0.24
N GLY A 15 -1.82 12.89 -1.14
CA GLY A 15 -0.39 12.76 -0.80
C GLY A 15 0.20 11.36 -1.00
N LYS A 16 -0.36 10.57 -1.92
CA LYS A 16 0.18 9.25 -2.32
C LYS A 16 1.65 9.32 -2.72
N SER A 17 1.99 10.19 -3.68
CA SER A 17 3.37 10.37 -4.14
C SER A 17 4.28 10.98 -3.06
N THR A 18 3.73 11.75 -2.12
CA THR A 18 4.50 12.26 -0.97
C THR A 18 4.89 11.11 -0.04
N LEU A 19 3.95 10.22 0.26
CA LEU A 19 4.22 9.01 1.06
C LEU A 19 5.18 8.07 0.32
N PHE A 20 4.95 7.81 -0.97
CA PHE A 20 5.84 7.01 -1.82
C PHE A 20 7.28 7.52 -1.75
N ASN A 21 7.50 8.81 -2.04
CA ASN A 21 8.82 9.43 -2.00
C ASN A 21 9.44 9.38 -0.61
N ARG A 22 8.64 9.48 0.46
CA ARG A 22 9.17 9.36 1.80
C ARG A 22 9.66 7.94 2.06
N LEU A 23 8.81 6.94 1.83
CA LEU A 23 9.16 5.55 2.05
C LEU A 23 10.35 5.12 1.18
N SER A 24 10.48 5.65 -0.03
CA SER A 24 11.61 5.33 -0.93
C SER A 24 12.89 6.11 -0.63
N LYS A 25 12.84 7.38 -0.24
CA LYS A 25 14.06 8.19 -0.05
C LYS A 25 14.61 8.15 1.37
N SER A 26 13.76 7.93 2.37
CA SER A 26 14.20 7.86 3.76
C SER A 26 14.75 6.48 4.14
N ARG A 27 14.52 5.47 3.29
CA ARG A 27 14.93 4.09 3.50
C ARG A 27 15.84 3.66 2.35
N GLN A 28 16.55 2.55 2.53
CA GLN A 28 17.40 2.00 1.47
C GLN A 28 16.50 1.50 0.35
N ALA A 29 16.35 2.30 -0.71
CA ALA A 29 15.62 1.91 -1.90
C ALA A 29 16.57 1.40 -2.97
N LEU A 30 16.26 0.21 -3.47
CA LEU A 30 16.81 -0.28 -4.73
C LEU A 30 15.79 0.08 -5.81
N VAL A 31 16.12 1.11 -6.59
CA VAL A 31 15.33 1.44 -7.77
C VAL A 31 15.72 0.44 -8.85
N SER A 32 14.89 -0.58 -9.03
CA SER A 32 15.00 -1.52 -10.15
C SER A 32 14.31 -0.91 -11.37
N ASP A 33 15.07 -0.77 -12.47
CA ASP A 33 14.53 -0.46 -13.79
C ASP A 33 13.76 -1.71 -14.28
N PHE A 34 12.50 -1.85 -13.88
CA PHE A 34 11.66 -2.93 -14.38
C PHE A 34 11.30 -2.68 -15.85
N GLU A 35 12.12 -3.22 -16.76
CA GLU A 35 11.88 -3.21 -18.19
C GLU A 35 10.56 -3.91 -18.54
N GLY A 36 9.57 -3.16 -19.03
CA GLY A 36 8.28 -3.68 -19.49
C GLY A 36 7.04 -3.11 -18.79
N LEU A 37 7.19 -2.22 -17.81
CA LEU A 37 6.05 -1.60 -17.13
C LEU A 37 5.56 -0.35 -17.88
N THR A 38 4.24 -0.22 -18.00
CA THR A 38 3.56 0.96 -18.55
C THR A 38 4.01 2.20 -17.79
N ARG A 39 4.25 3.30 -18.51
CA ARG A 39 4.79 4.60 -18.05
C ARG A 39 4.05 5.24 -16.84
N ASP A 40 2.94 4.65 -16.43
CA ASP A 40 1.93 5.23 -15.54
C ASP A 40 2.06 4.79 -14.06
N ARG A 41 2.94 3.83 -13.74
CA ARG A 41 3.12 3.28 -12.39
C ARG A 41 4.57 3.39 -11.94
N GLN A 42 4.79 3.91 -10.73
CA GLN A 42 6.11 3.96 -10.11
C GLN A 42 6.25 2.80 -9.14
N TYR A 43 7.29 1.99 -9.36
CA TYR A 43 7.68 0.86 -8.52
C TYR A 43 9.00 1.18 -7.85
N THR A 44 9.14 0.78 -6.60
CA THR A 44 10.42 0.85 -5.89
C THR A 44 10.48 -0.23 -4.84
N GLU A 45 11.61 -0.92 -4.75
CA GLU A 45 11.90 -1.82 -3.65
C GLU A 45 12.45 -0.99 -2.50
N VAL A 46 11.95 -1.19 -1.29
CA VAL A 46 12.39 -0.48 -0.09
C VAL A 46 12.65 -1.46 1.04
N LEU A 47 13.71 -1.20 1.80
CA LEU A 47 13.91 -1.80 3.12
C LEU A 47 12.93 -1.16 4.11
N LEU A 48 11.79 -1.82 4.35
CA LEU A 48 10.70 -1.29 5.17
C LEU A 48 11.05 -1.27 6.66
N ASP A 49 11.74 -2.31 7.12
CA ASP A 49 12.28 -2.41 8.48
C ASP A 49 13.74 -2.85 8.44
N ASP A 50 14.59 -2.11 9.17
CA ASP A 50 16.03 -2.36 9.23
C ASP A 50 16.36 -3.53 10.17
N ASP A 51 15.56 -3.73 11.23
CA ASP A 51 15.82 -4.75 12.25
C ASP A 51 15.52 -6.17 11.73
N SER A 52 14.39 -6.35 11.04
CA SER A 52 14.02 -7.62 10.41
C SER A 52 14.48 -7.77 8.95
N GLU A 53 15.31 -6.85 8.46
CA GLU A 53 15.79 -6.78 7.07
C GLU A 53 14.66 -6.99 6.02
N THR A 54 13.49 -6.41 6.28
CA THR A 54 12.28 -6.69 5.50
C THR A 54 12.16 -5.79 4.29
N PHE A 55 12.29 -6.37 3.10
CA PHE A 55 12.12 -5.68 1.83
C PHE A 55 10.70 -5.80 1.30
N VAL A 56 10.16 -4.71 0.75
CA VAL A 56 8.85 -4.68 0.09
C VAL A 56 8.92 -3.88 -1.21
N THR A 57 8.05 -4.21 -2.15
CA THR A 57 7.80 -3.39 -3.35
C THR A 57 6.66 -2.42 -3.06
N ILE A 58 6.90 -1.12 -3.24
CA ILE A 58 5.85 -0.10 -3.15
C ILE A 58 5.44 0.33 -4.55
N ILE A 59 4.12 0.42 -4.79
CA ILE A 59 3.52 0.88 -6.04
C ILE A 59 2.72 2.16 -5.78
N ASP A 60 3.07 3.27 -6.45
CA ASP A 60 2.22 4.47 -6.48
C ASP A 60 1.22 4.39 -7.64
N THR A 61 -0.06 4.19 -7.33
CA THR A 61 -1.14 4.22 -8.34
C THR A 61 -1.55 5.65 -8.71
N GLY A 62 -0.91 6.67 -8.13
CA GLY A 62 -1.21 8.08 -8.34
C GLY A 62 -0.84 8.62 -9.72
N GLY A 63 0.16 8.04 -10.40
CA GLY A 63 0.46 8.34 -11.80
C GLY A 63 -0.76 8.17 -12.70
N LEU A 64 -1.59 7.16 -12.42
CA LEU A 64 -2.85 6.87 -13.12
C LEU A 64 -3.95 7.92 -12.90
N THR A 65 -3.88 8.70 -11.81
CA THR A 65 -4.95 9.65 -11.43
C THR A 65 -4.71 11.09 -11.89
N ASN A 66 -3.47 11.45 -12.28
CA ASN A 66 -3.09 12.83 -12.60
C ASN A 66 -3.32 13.21 -14.07
N GLU A 67 -3.51 12.26 -14.98
CA GLU A 67 -3.78 12.56 -16.41
C GLU A 67 -5.27 12.70 -16.74
N VAL A 68 -6.18 12.47 -15.80
CA VAL A 68 -7.54 12.10 -16.17
C VAL A 68 -8.55 13.22 -15.92
N ASN A 69 -8.61 14.14 -16.89
CA ASN A 69 -9.78 14.98 -17.16
C ASN A 69 -10.91 14.21 -17.87
N GLU A 70 -10.83 12.88 -18.01
CA GLU A 70 -11.79 12.10 -18.79
C GLU A 70 -12.43 10.97 -17.98
N ILE A 71 -13.73 11.15 -17.79
CA ILE A 71 -14.73 10.13 -17.50
C ILE A 71 -14.44 8.89 -18.35
N ASP A 72 -13.80 7.85 -17.82
CA ASP A 72 -13.98 6.53 -18.41
C ASP A 72 -13.62 5.34 -17.52
N SER A 73 -14.47 4.32 -17.67
CA SER A 73 -14.42 2.98 -17.08
C SER A 73 -13.08 2.23 -17.17
N GLY A 74 -12.11 2.70 -17.97
CA GLY A 74 -10.77 2.11 -18.08
C GLY A 74 -9.88 2.31 -16.84
N ILE A 75 -10.10 3.39 -16.07
CA ILE A 75 -9.36 3.69 -14.84
C ILE A 75 -9.63 2.63 -13.77
N GLN A 76 -10.86 2.11 -13.71
CA GLN A 76 -11.21 1.00 -12.82
C GLN A 76 -10.37 -0.23 -13.14
N GLY A 77 -10.19 -0.58 -14.42
CA GLY A 77 -9.42 -1.76 -14.81
C GLY A 77 -7.95 -1.70 -14.40
N GLN A 78 -7.29 -0.56 -14.58
CA GLN A 78 -5.87 -0.41 -14.22
C GLN A 78 -5.64 -0.29 -12.70
N VAL A 79 -6.54 0.35 -11.97
CA VAL A 79 -6.51 0.35 -10.50
C VAL A 79 -6.79 -1.06 -9.97
N LEU A 80 -7.75 -1.79 -10.54
CA LEU A 80 -8.05 -3.18 -10.19
C LEU A 80 -6.85 -4.11 -10.42
N ASN A 81 -6.14 -3.98 -11.53
CA ASN A 81 -4.94 -4.80 -11.78
C ASN A 81 -3.83 -4.54 -10.74
N ALA A 82 -3.61 -3.27 -10.34
CA ALA A 82 -2.65 -2.97 -9.26
C ALA A 82 -3.11 -3.56 -7.92
N LEU A 83 -4.42 -3.56 -7.65
CA LEU A 83 -5.01 -4.17 -6.46
C LEU A 83 -4.90 -5.71 -6.44
N GLU A 84 -4.87 -6.36 -7.60
CA GLU A 84 -4.68 -7.82 -7.71
C GLU A 84 -3.27 -8.24 -7.28
N GLU A 85 -2.25 -7.51 -7.75
CA GLU A 85 -0.82 -7.73 -7.43
C GLU A 85 -0.47 -7.39 -5.98
N SER A 86 -1.32 -6.65 -5.27
CA SER A 86 -1.04 -6.15 -3.91
C SER A 86 -1.28 -7.21 -2.84
N ASP A 87 -0.34 -7.36 -1.92
CA ASP A 87 -0.55 -8.07 -0.67
C ASP A 87 -1.26 -7.15 0.34
N ILE A 88 -0.82 -5.89 0.40
CA ILE A 88 -1.39 -4.85 1.26
C ILE A 88 -1.76 -3.62 0.41
N ILE A 89 -2.92 -3.04 0.73
CA ILE A 89 -3.38 -1.80 0.12
C ILE A 89 -3.36 -0.71 1.18
N TYR A 90 -2.58 0.34 0.96
CA TYR A 90 -2.70 1.58 1.72
C TYR A 90 -3.78 2.43 1.07
N PHE A 91 -4.94 2.53 1.73
CA PHE A 91 -5.97 3.46 1.31
C PHE A 91 -5.75 4.82 1.98
N ILE A 92 -5.25 5.78 1.19
CA ILE A 92 -4.81 7.09 1.67
C ILE A 92 -5.94 8.10 1.50
N VAL A 93 -6.30 8.74 2.61
CA VAL A 93 -7.28 9.84 2.70
C VAL A 93 -6.62 11.08 3.30
N SER A 94 -7.28 12.24 3.20
CA SER A 94 -6.75 13.51 3.71
C SER A 94 -7.48 13.92 4.98
N ALA A 95 -6.80 13.92 6.12
CA ALA A 95 -7.34 14.40 7.40
C ALA A 95 -7.80 15.87 7.34
N ARG A 96 -7.18 16.67 6.48
CA ARG A 96 -7.58 18.08 6.27
C ARG A 96 -8.92 18.24 5.54
N ASP A 97 -9.24 17.31 4.63
CA ASP A 97 -10.44 17.42 3.81
C ASP A 97 -11.62 16.63 4.41
N GLY A 98 -11.32 15.78 5.39
CA GLY A 98 -12.23 14.77 5.93
C GLY A 98 -12.69 13.73 4.91
N VAL A 99 -13.77 13.02 5.24
CA VAL A 99 -14.31 11.96 4.37
C VAL A 99 -15.22 12.55 3.30
N ILE A 100 -14.81 12.47 2.02
CA ILE A 100 -15.59 12.95 0.87
C ILE A 100 -16.25 11.81 0.08
N GLY A 101 -17.11 12.15 -0.89
CA GLY A 101 -17.88 11.16 -1.66
C GLY A 101 -17.02 10.11 -2.37
N LEU A 102 -15.94 10.55 -3.03
CA LEU A 102 -15.02 9.65 -3.73
C LEU A 102 -14.29 8.69 -2.77
N ASP A 103 -14.00 9.12 -1.54
CA ASP A 103 -13.40 8.23 -0.53
C ASP A 103 -14.37 7.11 -0.11
N ARG A 104 -15.68 7.44 -0.01
CA ARG A 104 -16.72 6.44 0.27
C ARG A 104 -16.88 5.45 -0.87
N GLU A 105 -16.83 5.90 -2.12
CA GLU A 105 -16.91 5.05 -3.31
C GLU A 105 -15.71 4.10 -3.42
N ILE A 106 -14.49 4.62 -3.29
CA ILE A 106 -13.26 3.81 -3.30
C ILE A 106 -13.28 2.84 -2.12
N GLY A 107 -13.57 3.31 -0.90
CA GLY A 107 -13.64 2.46 0.28
C GLY A 107 -14.67 1.33 0.14
N ALA A 108 -15.82 1.61 -0.48
CA ALA A 108 -16.83 0.58 -0.76
C ALA A 108 -16.35 -0.49 -1.76
N GLN A 109 -15.55 -0.11 -2.76
CA GLN A 109 -14.93 -1.07 -3.68
C GLN A 109 -13.85 -1.89 -2.96
N LEU A 110 -12.99 -1.25 -2.18
CA LEU A 110 -11.91 -1.91 -1.43
C LEU A 110 -12.46 -2.93 -0.43
N ARG A 111 -13.54 -2.63 0.30
CA ARG A 111 -14.19 -3.59 1.24
C ARG A 111 -14.65 -4.88 0.57
N ARG A 112 -14.90 -4.88 -0.75
CA ARG A 112 -15.31 -6.08 -1.50
C ARG A 112 -14.12 -6.95 -1.89
N LEU A 113 -12.89 -6.43 -1.77
CA LEU A 113 -11.67 -7.18 -2.00
C LEU A 113 -11.36 -8.05 -0.78
N LYS A 114 -10.89 -9.27 -1.01
CA LYS A 114 -10.37 -10.15 0.05
C LYS A 114 -8.88 -9.89 0.27
N LYS A 115 -8.51 -8.62 0.44
CA LYS A 115 -7.12 -8.15 0.58
C LYS A 115 -6.95 -7.41 1.90
N LYS A 116 -5.72 -7.33 2.39
CA LYS A 116 -5.38 -6.54 3.58
C LYS A 116 -5.40 -5.06 3.20
N ILE A 117 -6.13 -4.25 3.96
CA ILE A 117 -6.25 -2.82 3.72
C ILE A 117 -5.85 -2.10 4.99
N VAL A 118 -4.95 -1.13 4.86
CA VAL A 118 -4.56 -0.20 5.92
C VAL A 118 -5.11 1.17 5.54
N LEU A 119 -5.98 1.72 6.39
CA LEU A 119 -6.54 3.05 6.21
C LEU A 119 -5.55 4.09 6.72
N VAL A 120 -5.02 4.91 5.80
CA VAL A 120 -3.96 5.88 6.09
C VAL A 120 -4.54 7.30 5.98
N CYS A 121 -4.68 7.98 7.10
CA CYS A 121 -5.14 9.37 7.15
C CYS A 121 -3.94 10.31 7.10
N ASN A 122 -3.61 10.76 5.89
CA ASN A 122 -2.49 11.66 5.66
C ASN A 122 -2.86 13.13 5.90
N LYS A 123 -1.85 14.00 6.02
CA LYS A 123 -1.99 15.42 6.36
C LYS A 123 -2.59 15.65 7.75
N ALA A 124 -2.36 14.71 8.66
CA ALA A 124 -2.75 14.81 10.07
C ALA A 124 -1.60 15.44 10.87
N GLU A 125 -1.29 16.71 10.60
CA GLU A 125 -0.20 17.38 11.31
C GLU A 125 -0.47 17.42 12.82
N GLY A 126 0.52 17.02 13.62
CA GLY A 126 0.35 16.94 15.08
C GLY A 126 -0.37 15.69 15.58
N LEU A 127 -0.78 14.77 14.69
CA LEU A 127 -1.36 13.46 15.01
C LEU A 127 -2.55 13.54 15.98
N ASP A 128 -3.43 14.51 15.78
CA ASP A 128 -4.63 14.67 16.60
C ASP A 128 -5.59 13.50 16.37
N LEU A 129 -5.67 12.59 17.34
CA LEU A 129 -6.53 11.41 17.32
C LEU A 129 -8.02 11.75 17.16
N SER A 130 -8.45 12.96 17.52
CA SER A 130 -9.83 13.39 17.30
C SER A 130 -10.23 13.40 15.81
N LEU A 131 -9.24 13.58 14.92
CA LEU A 131 -9.44 13.52 13.47
C LEU A 131 -9.77 12.10 12.99
N ALA A 132 -9.33 11.05 13.70
CA ALA A 132 -9.57 9.67 13.28
C ALA A 132 -11.06 9.27 13.37
N ALA A 133 -11.85 9.96 14.20
CA ALA A 133 -13.23 9.58 14.51
C ALA A 133 -14.13 9.48 13.27
N GLU A 134 -14.02 10.42 12.33
CA GLU A 134 -14.85 10.40 11.12
C GLU A 134 -14.48 9.27 10.16
N PHE A 135 -13.20 8.90 10.10
CA PHE A 135 -12.69 7.92 9.12
C PHE A 135 -13.13 6.48 9.42
N TYR A 136 -13.56 6.20 10.65
CA TYR A 136 -14.21 4.93 11.00
C TYR A 136 -15.47 4.65 10.16
N GLU A 137 -16.14 5.69 9.63
CA GLU A 137 -17.32 5.49 8.77
C GLU A 137 -17.00 4.71 7.48
N LEU A 138 -15.74 4.71 7.06
CA LEU A 138 -15.28 3.96 5.89
C LEU A 138 -15.26 2.44 6.15
N GLY A 139 -15.34 1.99 7.41
CA GLY A 139 -15.44 0.58 7.76
C GLY A 139 -14.24 -0.25 7.30
N LEU A 140 -13.04 0.33 7.35
CA LEU A 140 -11.78 -0.27 6.88
C LEU A 140 -10.77 -0.54 8.01
N GLY A 141 -11.25 -0.57 9.25
CA GLY A 141 -10.40 -0.74 10.43
C GLY A 141 -10.00 0.58 11.09
N GLU A 142 -8.99 0.51 11.95
CA GLU A 142 -8.44 1.67 12.66
C GLU A 142 -7.64 2.56 11.70
N PRO A 143 -7.97 3.86 11.59
CA PRO A 143 -7.21 4.77 10.74
C PRO A 143 -5.85 5.11 11.36
N ILE A 144 -4.78 4.92 10.60
CA ILE A 144 -3.43 5.33 10.99
C ILE A 144 -3.20 6.77 10.55
N LEU A 145 -2.92 7.66 11.50
CA LEU A 145 -2.67 9.07 11.23
C LEU A 145 -1.21 9.30 10.83
N ILE A 146 -0.99 10.00 9.72
CA ILE A 146 0.35 10.39 9.29
C ILE A 146 0.39 11.84 8.78
N ALA A 147 1.56 12.44 8.82
CA ALA A 147 1.88 13.64 8.05
C ALA A 147 3.09 13.34 7.16
N ALA A 148 2.84 12.77 5.98
CA ALA A 148 3.90 12.34 5.06
C ALA A 148 4.81 13.48 4.59
N GLU A 149 4.39 14.74 4.66
CA GLU A 149 5.27 15.87 4.34
C GLU A 149 6.27 16.17 5.46
N HIS A 150 5.95 15.81 6.70
CA HIS A 150 6.78 16.06 7.88
C HIS A 150 7.41 14.80 8.48
N GLY A 151 6.94 13.61 8.09
CA GLY A 151 7.46 12.32 8.57
C GLY A 151 6.82 11.81 9.85
N GLN A 152 5.76 12.45 10.32
CA GLN A 152 5.04 12.03 11.52
C GLN A 152 4.18 10.79 11.21
N GLY A 153 4.15 9.84 12.15
CA GLY A 153 3.33 8.61 12.05
C GLY A 153 3.85 7.55 11.08
N ILE A 154 5.01 7.76 10.45
CA ILE A 154 5.55 6.80 9.46
C ILE A 154 6.04 5.51 10.13
N GLU A 155 6.66 5.61 11.29
CA GLU A 155 7.09 4.44 12.08
C GLU A 155 5.88 3.63 12.53
N GLU A 156 4.86 4.27 13.11
CA GLU A 156 3.60 3.62 13.49
C GLU A 156 2.88 2.94 12.31
N LEU A 157 2.89 3.58 11.13
CA LEU A 157 2.36 2.96 9.90
C LEU A 157 3.13 1.69 9.53
N ILE A 158 4.44 1.68 9.70
CA ILE A 158 5.30 0.52 9.41
C ILE A 158 5.08 -0.58 10.44
N ASP A 159 5.09 -0.26 11.72
CA ASP A 159 4.84 -1.19 12.82
C ASP A 159 3.47 -1.87 12.67
N HIS A 160 2.46 -1.11 12.23
CA HIS A 160 1.14 -1.66 11.92
C HIS A 160 1.14 -2.57 10.70
N THR A 161 2.02 -2.32 9.73
CA THR A 161 2.08 -3.03 8.45
C THR A 161 2.87 -4.33 8.54
N LEU A 162 3.98 -4.37 9.28
CA LEU A 162 4.87 -5.53 9.36
C LEU A 162 4.12 -6.84 9.70
N PRO A 163 3.21 -6.90 10.68
CA PRO A 163 2.47 -8.12 11.01
C PRO A 163 1.47 -8.56 9.93
N LEU A 164 1.12 -7.67 9.00
CA LEU A 164 0.16 -7.92 7.91
C LEU A 164 0.82 -8.47 6.65
N LEU A 165 2.15 -8.33 6.53
CA LEU A 165 2.90 -8.85 5.40
C LEU A 165 2.77 -10.38 5.33
N PRO A 166 2.73 -10.96 4.12
CA PRO A 166 2.78 -12.40 3.99
C PRO A 166 4.09 -12.90 4.63
N GLN A 167 3.94 -13.73 5.66
CA GLN A 167 5.07 -14.40 6.29
C GLN A 167 5.61 -15.41 5.27
N VAL A 168 6.92 -15.40 5.04
CA VAL A 168 7.57 -16.50 4.33
C VAL A 168 7.45 -17.70 5.25
N THR A 169 6.56 -18.65 4.92
CA THR A 169 6.70 -19.98 5.49
C THR A 169 7.93 -20.57 4.81
N ASP A 170 8.98 -20.83 5.59
CA ASP A 170 10.06 -21.72 5.19
C ASP A 170 9.44 -23.13 5.04
N ASP A 171 8.73 -23.36 3.94
CA ASP A 171 8.43 -24.71 3.45
C ASP A 171 9.64 -25.15 2.62
N GLU A 172 10.80 -25.24 3.26
CA GLU A 172 11.90 -26.11 2.83
C GLU A 172 11.89 -27.35 3.74
N ASP A 173 11.96 -28.51 3.11
CA ASP A 173 12.04 -29.88 3.67
C ASP A 173 10.73 -30.69 3.76
N SER A 174 10.21 -31.06 2.60
CA SER A 174 9.84 -32.46 2.38
C SER A 174 10.26 -32.93 0.98
N ASP A 175 11.56 -32.78 0.67
CA ASP A 175 12.23 -33.76 -0.19
C ASP A 175 12.54 -34.98 0.70
N ASP A 176 11.52 -35.82 0.95
CA ASP A 176 11.78 -37.20 1.31
C ASP A 176 12.02 -37.96 0.00
N ASP A 177 13.31 -38.19 -0.23
CA ASP A 177 13.88 -39.03 -1.26
C ASP A 177 13.15 -40.39 -1.40
N VAL A 178 13.17 -40.83 -2.64
CA VAL A 178 12.64 -42.07 -3.19
C VAL A 178 13.23 -43.30 -2.46
N GLU A 179 12.43 -44.09 -1.75
CA GLU A 179 12.70 -45.53 -1.58
C GLU A 179 11.77 -46.34 -2.50
N GLY A 180 12.34 -46.74 -3.64
CA GLY A 180 11.75 -47.77 -4.48
C GLY A 180 11.69 -49.08 -3.72
N ILE A 181 10.49 -49.63 -3.53
CA ILE A 181 10.31 -51.03 -3.18
C ILE A 181 10.01 -51.78 -4.48
N ALA A 182 11.04 -52.42 -5.00
CA ALA A 182 10.91 -53.58 -5.88
C ALA A 182 11.09 -54.84 -5.03
N VAL A 183 10.00 -55.56 -4.74
CA VAL A 183 9.96 -57.03 -4.53
C VAL A 183 8.59 -57.55 -4.93
#